data_AF-A0A847DUG3-F1
#
_entry.id   AF-A0A847DUG3-F1
#
_cell.length_a   1.000
_cell.length_b   1.000
_cell.length_c   1.000
_cell.angle_alpha   90.00
_cell.angle_beta   90.00
_cell.angle_gamma   90.00
#
_symmetry.space_group_name_H-M   'P 1'
#
loop_
_entity.id
_entity.type
_entity.pdbx_description
1 polymer ?
#
loop_
_entity_poly.entity_id
_entity_poly.type
_entity_poly.pdbx_seq_one_letter_code
_entity_poly.pdbx_strand_id
1 'polypeptide(L)'
;MPALRRLLAACLVLLVATPAWGVDEAALKLLASGEFRDKVAAIESMATSPTARTLPVLEALLEGRLRADDQGRGWIDDGQRVRDALSGDDTALPSPAPAPVTINNRLRGRIGGLLAGLRLRSPDRDVRLAAARELRDGVDDRLLPALREAVASERDREIQGLLKLAMAGAQVRSDDPAQRLQGVTALAASDQPATATLLSSLLQTRPDGGFVEADGAVRDAARAALDEVERRLARAEFLGQIFAGLSLGSILMLAAMGLAVTFGLLGVINMAHGEMIMIGAY
;
A
#
# COMPACT_ATOMS: atom_id res chain seq x y z
N MET A 1 23.69 22.53 -54.51
CA MET A 1 22.85 22.12 -53.36
C MET A 1 22.92 20.61 -52.99
N PRO A 2 24.09 19.93 -52.96
CA PRO A 2 24.19 18.55 -52.43
C PRO A 2 24.66 18.47 -50.96
N ALA A 3 25.27 19.54 -50.43
CA ALA A 3 25.83 19.55 -49.07
C ALA A 3 24.74 19.62 -47.98
N LEU A 4 23.63 20.31 -48.24
CA LEU A 4 22.53 20.47 -47.26
C LEU A 4 21.72 19.18 -47.05
N ARG A 5 21.63 18.31 -48.07
CA ARG A 5 20.99 16.98 -47.96
C ARG A 5 21.82 15.98 -47.16
N ARG A 6 23.16 16.14 -47.11
CA ARG A 6 24.04 15.28 -46.32
C ARG A 6 24.05 15.65 -44.83
N LEU A 7 23.80 16.92 -44.51
CA LEU A 7 23.65 17.37 -43.11
C LEU A 7 22.32 16.94 -42.48
N LEU A 8 21.24 16.86 -43.26
CA LEU A 8 19.94 16.35 -42.80
C LEU A 8 19.93 14.81 -42.61
N ALA A 9 20.78 14.07 -43.31
CA ALA A 9 20.94 12.62 -43.11
C ALA A 9 21.84 12.28 -41.91
N ALA A 10 22.69 13.21 -41.45
CA ALA A 10 23.57 13.00 -40.29
C ALA A 10 22.90 13.32 -38.93
N CYS A 11 21.77 14.05 -38.92
CA CYS A 11 20.96 14.26 -37.72
C CYS A 11 19.89 13.18 -37.49
N LEU A 12 19.70 12.24 -38.42
CA LEU A 12 18.76 11.11 -38.27
C LEU A 12 19.44 9.83 -37.78
N VAL A 13 20.58 9.95 -37.09
CA VAL A 13 21.21 8.89 -36.30
C VAL A 13 21.34 9.35 -34.84
N LEU A 14 20.40 10.18 -34.38
CA LEU A 14 20.12 10.26 -32.95
C LEU A 14 19.47 8.94 -32.54
N LEU A 15 20.34 8.00 -32.14
CA LEU A 15 20.16 7.11 -31.01
C LEU A 15 18.69 6.91 -30.62
N VAL A 16 18.00 6.03 -31.35
CA VAL A 16 16.90 5.28 -30.73
C VAL A 16 17.61 4.35 -29.75
N ALA A 17 17.94 4.87 -28.56
CA ALA A 17 18.12 4.03 -27.40
C ALA A 17 16.74 3.42 -27.17
N THR A 18 16.47 2.28 -27.80
CA THR A 18 15.32 1.47 -27.45
C THR A 18 15.50 1.15 -25.97
N PRO A 19 14.66 1.66 -25.06
CA PRO A 19 14.69 1.16 -23.69
C PRO A 19 14.58 -0.35 -23.78
N ALA A 20 15.50 -1.08 -23.14
CA ALA A 20 15.44 -2.52 -23.08
C ALA A 20 14.08 -2.89 -22.46
N TRP A 21 13.15 -3.33 -23.31
CA TRP A 21 11.75 -3.57 -22.96
C TRP A 21 11.52 -4.92 -22.28
N GLY A 22 12.59 -5.66 -21.97
CA GLY A 22 12.51 -6.97 -21.34
C GLY A 22 13.33 -7.06 -20.05
N VAL A 23 13.05 -8.09 -19.26
CA VAL A 23 14.00 -8.56 -18.26
C VAL A 23 15.19 -9.20 -18.99
N ASP A 24 16.38 -9.19 -18.39
CA ASP A 24 17.55 -9.84 -18.98
C ASP A 24 17.38 -11.38 -18.97
N GLU A 25 17.62 -12.03 -20.12
CA GLU A 25 17.63 -13.50 -20.24
C GLU A 25 18.60 -14.13 -19.23
N ALA A 26 19.72 -13.45 -18.95
CA ALA A 26 20.68 -13.89 -17.95
C ALA A 26 20.07 -13.91 -16.54
N ALA A 27 19.20 -12.95 -16.21
CA ALA A 27 18.51 -12.91 -14.93
C ALA A 27 17.48 -14.05 -14.80
N LEU A 28 16.72 -14.35 -15.87
CA LEU A 28 15.78 -15.48 -15.87
C LEU A 28 16.49 -16.83 -15.73
N LYS A 29 17.64 -17.00 -16.40
CA LYS A 29 18.47 -18.20 -16.27
C LYS A 29 18.97 -18.41 -14.83
N LEU A 30 19.43 -17.33 -14.18
CA LEU A 30 19.84 -17.37 -12.78
C LEU A 30 18.65 -17.64 -11.84
N LEU A 31 17.45 -17.15 -12.17
CA LEU A 31 16.23 -17.46 -11.43
C LEU A 31 15.81 -18.93 -11.56
N ALA A 32 16.03 -19.55 -12.73
CA ALA A 32 15.76 -20.97 -12.96
C ALA A 32 16.76 -21.92 -12.27
N SER A 33 17.89 -21.39 -11.78
CA SER A 33 18.90 -22.19 -11.08
C SER A 33 18.36 -22.84 -9.81
N GLY A 34 18.96 -23.97 -9.42
CA GLY A 34 18.69 -24.59 -8.12
C GLY A 34 19.32 -23.82 -6.94
N GLU A 35 20.24 -22.90 -7.21
CA GLU A 35 21.02 -22.22 -6.19
C GLU A 35 20.38 -20.89 -5.76
N PHE A 36 20.14 -20.73 -4.46
CA PHE A 36 19.58 -19.48 -3.94
C PHE A 36 20.51 -18.26 -4.14
N ARG A 37 21.83 -18.48 -4.20
CA ARG A 37 22.82 -17.42 -4.43
C ARG A 37 22.62 -16.76 -5.80
N ASP A 38 22.39 -17.57 -6.83
CA ASP A 38 22.15 -17.11 -8.20
C ASP A 38 20.83 -16.34 -8.31
N LYS A 39 19.78 -16.83 -7.63
CA LYS A 39 18.51 -16.11 -7.54
C LYS A 39 18.66 -14.73 -6.90
N VAL A 40 19.49 -14.61 -5.85
CA VAL A 40 19.80 -13.31 -5.23
C VAL A 40 20.49 -12.38 -6.24
N ALA A 41 21.49 -12.87 -6.96
CA ALA A 41 22.20 -12.08 -7.97
C ALA A 41 21.26 -11.59 -9.09
N ALA A 42 20.32 -12.43 -9.54
CA ALA A 42 19.30 -12.06 -10.52
C ALA A 42 18.39 -10.93 -10.00
N ILE A 43 17.94 -11.04 -8.75
CA ILE A 43 17.06 -10.03 -8.14
C ILE A 43 17.81 -8.69 -7.95
N GLU A 44 19.09 -8.74 -7.58
CA GLU A 44 19.94 -7.55 -7.42
C GLU A 44 20.23 -6.86 -8.78
N SER A 45 20.45 -7.63 -9.85
CA SER A 45 20.63 -7.05 -11.18
C SER A 45 19.35 -6.38 -11.68
N MET A 46 18.20 -7.02 -11.49
CA MET A 46 16.87 -6.47 -11.80
C MET A 46 16.55 -5.20 -10.99
N ALA A 47 17.05 -5.10 -9.75
CA ALA A 47 16.90 -3.91 -8.92
C ALA A 47 17.77 -2.74 -9.38
N THR A 48 18.98 -3.03 -9.88
CA THR A 48 19.96 -2.01 -10.30
C THR A 48 19.57 -1.38 -11.64
N SER A 49 19.01 -2.18 -12.55
CA SER A 49 18.55 -1.73 -13.87
C SER A 49 17.11 -2.18 -14.12
N PRO A 50 16.11 -1.54 -13.51
CA PRO A 50 14.71 -1.93 -13.67
C PRO A 50 14.21 -1.65 -15.09
N THR A 51 13.52 -2.62 -15.67
CA THR A 51 12.81 -2.48 -16.95
C THR A 51 11.31 -2.52 -16.73
N ALA A 52 10.53 -2.23 -17.77
CA ALA A 52 9.06 -2.28 -17.70
C ALA A 52 8.51 -3.66 -17.27
N ARG A 53 9.31 -4.73 -17.43
CA ARG A 53 8.94 -6.10 -17.10
C ARG A 53 9.45 -6.58 -15.74
N THR A 54 10.37 -5.85 -15.12
CA THR A 54 10.91 -6.19 -13.79
C THR A 54 9.81 -6.36 -12.75
N LEU A 55 8.85 -5.42 -12.69
CA LEU A 55 7.79 -5.44 -11.68
C LEU A 55 6.83 -6.63 -11.86
N PRO A 56 6.24 -6.87 -13.05
CA PRO A 56 5.41 -8.06 -13.29
C PRO A 56 6.12 -9.40 -13.00
N VAL A 57 7.41 -9.51 -13.35
CA VAL A 57 8.19 -10.75 -13.12
C VAL A 57 8.44 -10.98 -11.64
N LEU A 58 8.81 -9.95 -10.88
CA LEU A 58 9.02 -10.06 -9.43
C LEU A 58 7.71 -10.34 -8.67
N GLU A 59 6.59 -9.78 -9.12
CA GLU A 59 5.26 -10.08 -8.57
C GLU A 59 4.87 -11.54 -8.83
N ALA A 60 5.02 -12.01 -10.07
CA ALA A 60 4.79 -13.40 -10.41
C ALA A 60 5.69 -14.37 -9.62
N LEU A 61 6.94 -13.97 -9.36
CA LEU A 61 7.87 -14.74 -8.53
C LEU A 61 7.41 -14.82 -7.07
N LEU A 62 6.95 -13.71 -6.48
CA LEU A 62 6.42 -13.70 -5.11
C LEU A 62 5.17 -14.58 -4.95
N GLU A 63 4.30 -14.55 -5.95
CA GLU A 63 3.04 -15.27 -5.97
C GLU A 63 3.19 -16.74 -6.42
N GLY A 64 4.40 -17.17 -6.78
CA GLY A 64 4.67 -18.55 -7.23
C GLY A 64 4.14 -18.86 -8.63
N ARG A 65 3.83 -17.82 -9.42
CA ARG A 65 3.34 -17.89 -10.81
C ARG A 65 4.45 -17.89 -11.86
N LEU A 66 5.68 -17.51 -11.48
CA LEU A 66 6.81 -17.49 -12.40
C LEU A 66 7.39 -18.89 -12.61
N ARG A 67 7.52 -19.29 -13.88
CA ARG A 67 8.25 -20.47 -14.34
C ARG A 67 9.41 -20.01 -15.22
N ALA A 68 10.56 -20.65 -15.12
CA ALA A 68 11.73 -20.32 -15.95
C ALA A 68 12.53 -21.58 -16.27
N ASP A 69 13.30 -21.54 -17.36
CA ASP A 69 14.21 -22.62 -17.77
C ASP A 69 15.68 -22.19 -17.74
N ASP A 70 16.58 -23.16 -17.88
CA ASP A 70 18.03 -22.97 -17.91
C ASP A 70 18.54 -22.30 -19.21
N GLN A 71 17.63 -22.11 -20.18
CA GLN A 71 17.87 -21.39 -21.43
C GLN A 71 17.57 -19.89 -21.32
N GLY A 72 17.09 -19.43 -20.16
CA GLY A 72 16.79 -18.02 -19.93
C GLY A 72 15.40 -17.59 -20.41
N ARG A 73 14.50 -18.54 -20.72
CA ARG A 73 13.10 -18.26 -21.01
C ARG A 73 12.28 -18.28 -19.73
N GLY A 74 11.23 -17.47 -19.69
CA GLY A 74 10.34 -17.38 -18.54
C GLY A 74 8.89 -17.21 -18.93
N TRP A 75 8.01 -17.72 -18.08
CA TRP A 75 6.57 -17.70 -18.27
C TRP A 75 5.89 -17.28 -16.98
N ILE A 76 4.96 -16.34 -17.08
CA ILE A 76 4.06 -15.95 -16.00
C ILE A 76 2.73 -16.66 -16.23
N ASP A 77 2.40 -17.59 -15.35
CA ASP A 77 1.22 -18.45 -15.43
C ASP A 77 0.15 -17.96 -14.45
N ASP A 78 -0.90 -17.31 -14.98
CA ASP A 78 -2.04 -16.82 -14.19
C ASP A 78 -3.16 -17.87 -14.06
N GLY A 79 -2.91 -19.12 -14.48
CA GLY A 79 -3.88 -20.21 -14.52
C GLY A 79 -4.89 -20.15 -15.68
N GLN A 80 -5.25 -18.94 -16.14
CA GLN A 80 -6.10 -18.74 -17.33
C GLN A 80 -5.32 -18.29 -18.56
N ARG A 81 -4.23 -17.56 -18.36
CA ARG A 81 -3.38 -16.99 -19.41
C ARG A 81 -1.92 -17.20 -19.02
N VAL A 82 -1.09 -17.49 -20.01
CA VAL A 82 0.35 -17.56 -19.85
C VAL A 82 0.96 -16.44 -20.68
N ARG A 83 1.86 -15.68 -20.07
CA ARG A 83 2.61 -14.61 -20.75
C ARG A 83 4.09 -14.90 -20.73
N ASP A 84 4.79 -14.52 -21.78
CA ASP A 84 6.25 -14.55 -21.82
C ASP A 84 6.81 -13.50 -20.84
N ALA A 85 7.78 -13.88 -20.00
CA ALA A 85 8.35 -13.02 -18.97
C ALA A 85 9.30 -11.93 -19.54
N LEU A 86 9.83 -12.14 -20.75
CA LEU A 86 10.71 -11.21 -21.45
C LEU A 86 9.90 -10.20 -22.25
N SER A 87 8.95 -10.65 -23.09
CA SER A 87 8.18 -9.77 -23.97
C SER A 87 6.89 -9.25 -23.32
N GLY A 88 6.24 -10.07 -22.49
CA GLY A 88 4.91 -9.83 -21.93
C GLY A 88 3.76 -10.27 -22.83
N ASP A 89 4.04 -10.88 -23.98
CA ASP A 89 3.02 -11.35 -24.92
C ASP A 89 2.35 -12.64 -24.42
N ASP A 90 1.10 -12.84 -24.83
CA ASP A 90 0.41 -14.11 -24.58
C ASP A 90 1.14 -15.24 -25.31
N THR A 91 1.39 -16.33 -24.59
CA THR A 91 2.08 -17.50 -25.10
C THR A 91 1.46 -18.77 -24.52
N ALA A 92 1.86 -19.93 -25.04
CA ALA A 92 1.48 -21.21 -24.47
C ALA A 92 2.61 -21.72 -23.56
N LEU A 93 2.24 -22.43 -22.48
CA LEU A 93 3.23 -23.12 -21.68
C LEU A 93 3.82 -24.28 -22.50
N PRO A 94 5.15 -24.42 -22.58
CA PRO A 94 5.75 -25.51 -23.35
C PRO A 94 5.46 -26.86 -22.69
N SER A 95 5.55 -27.93 -23.47
CA SER A 95 5.38 -29.31 -23.00
C SER A 95 6.71 -30.08 -23.17
N PRO A 96 7.33 -30.59 -22.10
CA PRO A 96 6.87 -30.54 -20.71
C PRO A 96 6.96 -29.13 -20.09
N ALA A 97 6.06 -28.86 -19.15
CA ALA A 97 5.99 -27.58 -18.45
C ALA A 97 7.20 -27.38 -17.51
N PRO A 98 7.89 -26.23 -17.56
CA PRO A 98 8.96 -25.90 -16.62
C PRO A 98 8.41 -25.80 -15.19
N ALA A 99 9.27 -26.18 -14.24
CA ALA A 99 8.92 -26.09 -12.82
C ALA A 99 8.77 -24.61 -12.39
N PRO A 100 7.84 -24.32 -11.47
CA PRO A 100 7.75 -22.99 -10.86
C PRO A 100 9.05 -22.62 -10.13
N VAL A 101 9.46 -21.36 -10.24
CA VAL A 101 10.63 -20.84 -9.53
C VAL A 101 10.28 -20.72 -8.04
N THR A 102 10.93 -21.51 -7.21
CA THR A 102 10.72 -21.50 -5.76
C THR A 102 11.63 -20.50 -5.05
N ILE A 103 11.10 -19.83 -4.02
CA ILE A 103 11.83 -18.88 -3.16
C ILE A 103 11.60 -19.18 -1.68
N ASN A 104 12.59 -18.90 -0.84
CA ASN A 104 12.47 -19.04 0.62
C ASN A 104 11.97 -17.74 1.28
N ASN A 105 11.64 -17.81 2.57
CA ASN A 105 11.10 -16.65 3.31
C ASN A 105 12.05 -15.44 3.33
N ARG A 106 13.37 -15.69 3.38
CA ARG A 106 14.38 -14.63 3.36
C ARG A 106 14.38 -13.88 2.04
N LEU A 107 14.30 -14.61 0.92
CA LEU A 107 14.26 -14.03 -0.41
C LEU A 107 12.92 -13.33 -0.68
N ARG A 108 11.81 -13.91 -0.19
CA ARG A 108 10.49 -13.28 -0.23
C ARG A 108 10.49 -11.89 0.39
N GLY A 109 11.08 -11.73 1.58
CA GLY A 109 11.21 -10.43 2.23
C GLY A 109 12.05 -9.41 1.43
N ARG A 110 13.17 -9.86 0.83
CA ARG A 110 14.01 -9.01 -0.03
C ARG A 110 13.26 -8.54 -1.28
N ILE A 111 12.58 -9.46 -1.98
CA ILE A 111 11.78 -9.12 -3.17
C ILE A 111 10.66 -8.15 -2.80
N GLY A 112 9.97 -8.36 -1.68
CA GLY A 112 8.93 -7.45 -1.19
C GLY A 112 9.45 -6.02 -0.99
N GLY A 113 10.60 -5.85 -0.34
CA GLY A 113 11.21 -4.52 -0.16
C GLY A 113 11.62 -3.85 -1.48
N LEU A 114 12.14 -4.63 -2.43
CA LEU A 114 12.48 -4.13 -3.77
C LEU A 114 11.23 -3.73 -4.57
N LEU A 115 10.19 -4.56 -4.55
CA LEU A 115 8.92 -4.26 -5.20
C LEU A 115 8.26 -3.01 -4.64
N ALA A 116 8.29 -2.82 -3.31
CA ALA A 116 7.80 -1.60 -2.70
C ALA A 116 8.53 -0.36 -3.28
N GLY A 117 9.85 -0.39 -3.35
CA GLY A 117 10.64 0.69 -3.95
C GLY A 117 10.36 0.92 -5.44
N LEU A 118 10.20 -0.15 -6.22
CA LEU A 118 9.88 -0.06 -7.65
C LEU A 118 8.48 0.49 -7.90
N ARG A 119 7.47 -0.01 -7.16
CA ARG A 119 6.08 0.45 -7.28
C ARG A 119 5.95 1.93 -6.92
N LEU A 120 6.67 2.41 -5.90
CA LEU A 120 6.72 3.83 -5.53
C LEU A 120 7.27 4.75 -6.63
N ARG A 121 8.13 4.24 -7.51
CA ARG A 121 8.67 5.00 -8.65
C ARG A 121 7.95 4.71 -9.97
N SER A 122 6.85 3.95 -9.93
CA SER A 122 6.09 3.63 -11.14
C SER A 122 5.60 4.90 -11.83
N PRO A 123 5.63 4.98 -13.17
CA PRO A 123 4.99 6.10 -13.89
C PRO A 123 3.46 6.10 -13.69
N ASP A 124 2.86 4.95 -13.40
CA ASP A 124 1.43 4.80 -13.15
C ASP A 124 1.07 5.25 -11.73
N ARG A 125 0.11 6.20 -11.64
CA ARG A 125 -0.40 6.74 -10.38
C ARG A 125 -1.03 5.67 -9.49
N ASP A 126 -1.81 4.77 -10.05
CA ASP A 126 -2.59 3.82 -9.25
C ASP A 126 -1.67 2.76 -8.62
N VAL A 127 -0.60 2.38 -9.33
CA VAL A 127 0.47 1.52 -8.79
C VAL A 127 1.20 2.23 -7.63
N ARG A 128 1.53 3.52 -7.77
CA ARG A 128 2.16 4.29 -6.68
C ARG A 128 1.24 4.43 -5.47
N LEU A 129 -0.05 4.68 -5.70
CA LEU A 129 -1.04 4.82 -4.65
C LEU A 129 -1.24 3.52 -3.87
N ALA A 130 -1.34 2.39 -4.56
CA ALA A 130 -1.42 1.07 -3.94
C ALA A 130 -0.19 0.78 -3.06
N ALA A 131 1.01 1.05 -3.57
CA ALA A 131 2.24 0.87 -2.81
C ALA A 131 2.34 1.80 -1.59
N ALA A 132 1.93 3.06 -1.72
CA ALA A 132 1.93 3.99 -0.59
C ALA A 132 0.94 3.56 0.51
N ARG A 133 -0.19 2.94 0.15
CA ARG A 133 -1.15 2.36 1.11
C ARG A 133 -0.61 1.10 1.77
N GLU A 134 0.08 0.23 1.04
CA GLU A 134 0.71 -0.98 1.59
C GLU A 134 1.79 -0.64 2.63
N LEU A 135 2.58 0.41 2.37
CA LEU A 135 3.61 0.90 3.30
C LEU A 135 3.03 1.57 4.56
N ARG A 136 1.72 1.76 4.66
CA ARG A 136 1.13 2.30 5.88
C ARG A 136 1.15 1.30 7.05
N ASP A 137 1.09 0.01 6.75
CA ASP A 137 0.74 -1.02 7.73
C ASP A 137 1.94 -1.68 8.42
N GLY A 138 3.13 -1.06 8.36
CA GLY A 138 4.31 -1.51 9.11
C GLY A 138 5.60 -1.37 8.33
N VAL A 139 6.19 -0.17 8.35
CA VAL A 139 7.49 0.08 7.72
C VAL A 139 8.62 -0.01 8.74
N ASP A 140 9.62 -0.82 8.38
CA ASP A 140 10.92 -0.88 9.03
C ASP A 140 11.72 0.43 8.81
N ASP A 141 12.48 0.83 9.82
CA ASP A 141 13.43 1.94 9.80
C ASP A 141 14.40 1.91 8.60
N ARG A 142 14.77 0.72 8.13
CA ARG A 142 15.65 0.51 6.96
C ARG A 142 15.13 1.13 5.66
N LEU A 143 13.82 1.34 5.54
CA LEU A 143 13.21 1.94 4.36
C LEU A 143 13.16 3.48 4.44
N LEU A 144 13.58 4.09 5.55
CA LEU A 144 13.57 5.55 5.72
C LEU A 144 14.29 6.31 4.59
N PRO A 145 15.48 5.93 4.11
CA PRO A 145 16.13 6.62 2.99
C PRO A 145 15.29 6.58 1.71
N ALA A 146 14.75 5.40 1.37
CA ALA A 146 13.91 5.23 0.19
C ALA A 146 12.58 5.99 0.30
N LEU A 147 11.98 6.02 1.49
CA LEU A 147 10.78 6.80 1.74
C LEU A 147 11.02 8.30 1.64
N ARG A 148 12.16 8.81 2.16
CA ARG A 148 12.51 10.23 2.02
C ARG A 148 12.64 10.63 0.56
N GLU A 149 13.30 9.81 -0.25
CA GLU A 149 13.41 10.04 -1.69
C GLU A 149 12.05 9.99 -2.38
N ALA A 150 11.22 8.99 -2.06
CA ALA A 150 9.88 8.85 -2.60
C ALA A 150 9.00 10.07 -2.27
N VAL A 151 9.00 10.52 -1.00
CA VAL A 151 8.27 11.72 -0.56
C VAL A 151 8.74 12.98 -1.30
N ALA A 152 10.05 13.12 -1.51
CA ALA A 152 10.63 14.28 -2.19
C ALA A 152 10.33 14.31 -3.70
N SER A 153 10.25 13.15 -4.33
CA SER A 153 10.01 13.00 -5.78
C SER A 153 8.53 12.98 -6.16
N GLU A 154 7.64 12.60 -5.23
CA GLU A 154 6.19 12.47 -5.50
C GLU A 154 5.51 13.83 -5.68
N ARG A 155 4.64 13.91 -6.70
CA ARG A 155 3.91 15.12 -7.10
C ARG A 155 2.43 15.05 -6.73
N ASP A 156 1.87 13.85 -6.62
CA ASP A 156 0.49 13.66 -6.19
C ASP A 156 0.35 13.92 -4.68
N ARG A 157 -0.59 14.80 -4.30
CA ARG A 157 -0.77 15.22 -2.91
C ARG A 157 -1.32 14.11 -2.00
N GLU A 158 -2.16 13.22 -2.54
CA GLU A 158 -2.71 12.09 -1.78
C GLU A 158 -1.57 11.11 -1.45
N ILE A 159 -0.81 10.73 -2.47
CA ILE A 159 0.30 9.78 -2.33
C ILE A 159 1.39 10.38 -1.42
N GLN A 160 1.74 11.65 -1.61
CA GLN A 160 2.71 12.32 -0.75
C GLN A 160 2.26 12.34 0.73
N GLY A 161 0.97 12.53 1.00
CA GLY A 161 0.41 12.45 2.35
C GLY A 161 0.59 11.06 2.96
N LEU A 162 0.26 10.01 2.22
CA LEU A 162 0.44 8.62 2.65
C LEU A 162 1.90 8.28 2.92
N LEU A 163 2.81 8.68 2.04
CA LEU A 163 4.24 8.44 2.22
C LEU A 163 4.83 9.19 3.42
N LYS A 164 4.37 10.41 3.68
CA LYS A 164 4.75 11.16 4.89
C LYS A 164 4.30 10.44 6.17
N LEU A 165 3.09 9.87 6.18
CA LEU A 165 2.60 9.07 7.31
C LEU A 165 3.40 7.77 7.48
N ALA A 166 3.67 7.05 6.39
CA ALA A 166 4.50 5.84 6.43
C ALA A 166 5.93 6.15 6.94
N MET A 167 6.53 7.24 6.46
CA MET A 167 7.83 7.73 6.94
C MET A 167 7.80 8.07 8.42
N ALA A 168 6.74 8.75 8.88
CA ALA A 168 6.57 9.10 10.29
C ALA A 168 6.45 7.86 11.18
N GLY A 169 5.69 6.84 10.74
CA GLY A 169 5.59 5.57 11.45
C GLY A 169 6.93 4.83 11.56
N ALA A 170 7.76 4.89 10.53
CA ALA A 170 9.11 4.32 10.56
C ALA A 170 10.07 5.13 11.46
N GLN A 171 9.96 6.47 11.44
CA GLN A 171 10.75 7.38 12.27
C GLN A 171 10.53 7.14 13.77
N VAL A 172 9.30 6.82 14.18
CA VAL A 172 8.96 6.50 15.58
C VAL A 172 9.72 5.28 16.11
N ARG A 173 10.17 4.37 15.24
CA ARG A 173 10.94 3.18 15.62
C ARG A 173 12.46 3.38 15.53
N SER A 174 12.92 4.59 15.18
CA SER A 174 14.33 4.90 15.03
C SER A 174 15.07 4.90 16.36
N ASP A 175 16.34 4.49 16.37
CA ASP A 175 17.21 4.61 17.54
C ASP A 175 17.52 6.08 17.90
N ASP A 176 17.38 6.99 16.94
CA ASP A 176 17.62 8.43 17.11
C ASP A 176 16.39 9.17 17.70
N PRO A 177 16.50 9.75 18.92
CA PRO A 177 15.41 10.49 19.54
C PRO A 177 14.91 11.67 18.69
N ALA A 178 15.77 12.33 17.92
CA ALA A 178 15.37 13.44 17.06
C ALA A 178 14.47 12.96 15.92
N GLN A 179 14.76 11.78 15.35
CA GLN A 179 13.89 11.16 14.35
C GLN A 179 12.56 10.71 14.96
N ARG A 180 12.57 10.11 16.15
CA ARG A 180 11.34 9.74 16.84
C ARG A 180 10.45 10.96 17.11
N LEU A 181 11.02 12.07 17.58
CA LEU A 181 10.30 13.32 17.79
C LEU A 181 9.67 13.87 16.49
N GLN A 182 10.42 13.83 15.39
CA GLN A 182 9.92 14.23 14.07
C GLN A 182 8.75 13.34 13.62
N GLY A 183 8.89 12.01 13.80
CA GLY A 183 7.84 11.05 13.46
C GLY A 183 6.57 11.28 14.27
N VAL A 184 6.69 11.44 15.59
CA VAL A 184 5.57 11.76 16.49
C VAL A 184 4.86 13.05 16.06
N THR A 185 5.61 14.10 15.74
CA THR A 185 5.04 15.38 15.32
C THR A 185 4.30 15.26 13.99
N ALA A 186 4.84 14.51 13.03
CA ALA A 186 4.19 14.25 11.75
C ALA A 186 2.92 13.41 11.90
N LEU A 187 2.91 12.45 12.82
CA LEU A 187 1.75 11.60 13.12
C LEU A 187 0.59 12.37 13.79
N ALA A 188 0.86 13.49 14.47
CA ALA A 188 -0.19 14.32 15.09
C ALA A 188 -1.23 14.85 14.08
N ALA A 189 -0.87 14.92 12.79
CA ALA A 189 -1.79 15.34 11.73
C ALA A 189 -2.68 14.21 11.19
N SER A 190 -2.43 12.96 11.60
CA SER A 190 -3.15 11.78 11.12
C SER A 190 -4.60 11.74 11.62
N ASP A 191 -5.47 11.14 10.81
CA ASP A 191 -6.88 10.86 11.08
C ASP A 191 -7.14 9.35 11.25
N GLN A 192 -6.08 8.56 11.46
CA GLN A 192 -6.17 7.11 11.48
C GLN A 192 -6.17 6.56 12.91
N PRO A 193 -7.09 5.64 13.26
CA PRO A 193 -7.10 4.98 14.56
C PRO A 193 -5.78 4.26 14.88
N ALA A 194 -5.13 3.67 13.87
CA ALA A 194 -3.84 3.01 14.03
C ALA A 194 -2.74 3.95 14.55
N THR A 195 -2.82 5.25 14.26
CA THR A 195 -1.88 6.24 14.76
C THR A 195 -2.02 6.43 16.28
N ALA A 196 -3.24 6.45 16.81
CA ALA A 196 -3.47 6.54 18.26
C ALA A 196 -2.87 5.32 19.00
N THR A 197 -3.04 4.12 18.43
CA THR A 197 -2.43 2.89 18.96
C THR A 197 -0.90 2.97 18.95
N LEU A 198 -0.30 3.48 17.88
CA LEU A 198 1.16 3.65 17.80
C LEU A 198 1.67 4.67 18.82
N LEU A 199 1.04 5.84 18.94
CA LEU A 199 1.46 6.88 19.88
C LEU A 199 1.29 6.44 21.33
N SER A 200 0.18 5.76 21.67
CA SER A 200 -0.03 5.23 23.01
C SER A 200 1.01 4.16 23.39
N SER A 201 1.49 3.36 22.42
CA SER A 201 2.57 2.40 22.67
C SER A 201 3.88 3.02 23.16
N LEU A 202 4.21 4.25 22.75
CA LEU A 202 5.40 4.98 23.21
C LEU A 202 5.29 5.44 24.67
N LEU A 203 4.05 5.63 25.13
CA LEU A 203 3.73 6.12 26.47
C LEU A 203 3.57 4.98 27.49
N GLN A 204 3.60 3.72 27.05
CA GLN A 204 3.50 2.56 27.93
C GLN A 204 4.72 2.48 28.85
N THR A 205 4.52 1.89 30.02
CA THR A 205 5.58 1.54 30.96
C THR A 205 5.98 0.09 30.78
N ARG A 206 7.27 -0.17 30.93
CA ARG A 206 7.85 -1.51 31.01
C ARG A 206 7.64 -2.07 32.43
N PRO A 207 7.71 -3.40 32.60
CA PRO A 207 7.59 -4.03 33.91
C PRO A 207 8.64 -3.58 34.94
N ASP A 208 9.76 -3.02 34.49
CA ASP A 208 10.84 -2.46 35.32
C ASP A 208 10.53 -1.05 35.87
N GLY A 209 9.37 -0.47 35.53
CA GLY A 209 8.97 0.88 35.93
C GLY A 209 9.50 2.00 35.02
N GLY A 210 10.32 1.68 34.01
CA GLY A 210 10.75 2.62 32.98
C GLY A 210 9.68 2.81 31.90
N PHE A 211 9.73 3.92 31.16
CA PHE A 211 8.90 4.10 29.96
C PHE A 211 9.46 3.34 28.76
N VAL A 212 8.60 2.88 27.85
CA VAL A 212 9.01 2.32 26.55
C VAL A 212 9.89 3.33 25.81
N GLU A 213 9.42 4.56 25.64
CA GLU A 213 10.22 5.69 25.17
C GLU A 213 11.09 6.27 26.29
N ALA A 214 12.41 6.26 26.11
CA ALA A 214 13.36 6.76 27.10
C ALA A 214 13.42 8.29 27.16
N ASP A 215 13.22 8.97 26.04
CA ASP A 215 13.35 10.42 25.93
C ASP A 215 12.08 11.16 26.41
N GLY A 216 12.26 12.12 27.34
CA GLY A 216 11.14 12.89 27.90
C GLY A 216 10.45 13.80 26.90
N ALA A 217 11.20 14.44 26.00
CA ALA A 217 10.63 15.33 24.98
C ALA A 217 9.81 14.55 23.95
N VAL A 218 10.27 13.35 23.57
CA VAL A 218 9.50 12.45 22.69
C VAL A 218 8.21 12.01 23.37
N ARG A 219 8.23 11.68 24.68
CA ARG A 219 7.01 11.33 25.43
C ARG A 219 6.01 12.49 25.50
N ASP A 220 6.48 13.70 25.77
CA ASP A 220 5.59 14.85 25.88
C ASP A 220 4.96 15.20 24.53
N ALA A 221 5.74 15.14 23.45
CA ALA A 221 5.23 15.26 22.09
C ALA A 221 4.24 14.14 21.74
N ALA A 222 4.50 12.90 22.17
CA ALA A 222 3.63 11.75 21.88
C ALA A 222 2.28 11.89 22.60
N ARG A 223 2.28 12.40 23.84
CA ARG A 223 1.04 12.71 24.57
C ARG A 223 0.22 13.78 23.87
N ALA A 224 0.85 14.90 23.50
CA ALA A 224 0.18 15.99 22.79
C ALA A 224 -0.37 15.54 21.42
N ALA A 225 0.39 14.72 20.69
CA ALA A 225 -0.03 14.15 19.42
C ALA A 225 -1.21 13.18 19.58
N LEU A 226 -1.16 12.31 20.60
CA LEU A 226 -2.22 11.36 20.90
C LEU A 226 -3.53 12.09 21.21
N ASP A 227 -3.49 13.09 22.07
CA ASP A 227 -4.67 13.88 22.44
C ASP A 227 -5.30 14.56 21.21
N GLU A 228 -4.50 15.08 20.28
CA GLU A 228 -5.00 15.71 19.06
C GLU A 228 -5.65 14.70 18.10
N VAL A 229 -5.03 13.55 17.91
CA VAL A 229 -5.56 12.46 17.08
C VAL A 229 -6.89 11.96 17.67
N GLU A 230 -6.93 11.68 18.97
CA GLU A 230 -8.15 11.21 19.65
C GLU A 230 -9.28 12.23 19.58
N ARG A 231 -9.01 13.53 19.81
CA ARG A 231 -10.02 14.60 19.65
C ARG A 231 -10.56 14.66 18.22
N ARG A 232 -9.73 14.41 17.21
CA ARG A 232 -10.16 14.43 15.81
C ARG A 232 -11.00 13.20 15.47
N LEU A 233 -10.57 12.02 15.91
CA LEU A 233 -11.33 10.77 15.77
C LEU A 233 -12.69 10.86 16.47
N ALA A 234 -12.74 11.37 17.71
CA ALA A 234 -13.98 11.53 18.46
C ALA A 234 -14.96 12.49 17.77
N ARG A 235 -14.47 13.59 17.18
CA ARG A 235 -15.31 14.50 16.39
C ARG A 235 -15.86 13.84 15.13
N ALA A 236 -15.04 13.05 14.43
CA ALA A 236 -15.48 12.32 13.25
C ALA A 236 -16.55 11.28 13.59
N GLU A 237 -16.33 10.50 14.66
CA GLU A 237 -17.28 9.50 15.15
C GLU A 237 -18.60 10.14 15.57
N PHE A 238 -18.55 11.24 16.33
CA PHE A 238 -19.73 11.98 16.74
C PHE A 238 -20.57 12.47 15.55
N LEU A 239 -19.92 13.02 14.51
CA LEU A 239 -20.61 13.42 13.29
C LEU A 239 -21.22 12.20 12.58
N GLY A 240 -20.48 11.11 12.47
CA GLY A 240 -20.97 9.84 11.91
C GLY A 240 -22.22 9.34 12.64
N GLN A 241 -22.22 9.37 13.97
CA GLN A 241 -23.35 8.97 14.80
C GLN A 241 -24.59 9.85 14.57
N ILE A 242 -24.42 11.17 14.40
CA ILE A 242 -25.53 12.07 14.05
C ILE A 242 -26.14 11.67 12.71
N PHE A 243 -25.31 11.44 11.69
CA PHE A 243 -25.80 11.01 10.36
C PHE A 243 -26.51 9.66 10.42
N ALA A 244 -25.94 8.69 11.13
CA ALA A 244 -26.56 7.38 11.33
C ALA A 244 -27.90 7.50 12.07
N GLY A 245 -27.96 8.31 13.13
CA GLY A 245 -29.18 8.57 13.89
C GLY A 245 -30.26 9.25 13.04
N LEU A 246 -29.89 10.25 12.24
CA LEU A 246 -30.81 10.92 11.31
C LEU A 246 -31.30 9.97 10.21
N SER A 247 -30.43 9.12 9.68
CA SER A 247 -30.78 8.11 8.68
C SER A 247 -31.73 7.05 9.23
N LEU A 248 -31.46 6.53 10.43
CA LEU A 248 -32.34 5.55 11.07
C LEU A 248 -33.69 6.20 11.44
N GLY A 249 -33.64 7.41 11.99
CA GLY A 249 -34.82 8.18 12.34
C GLY A 249 -35.72 8.49 11.14
N SER A 250 -35.15 8.82 9.98
CA SER A 250 -35.94 9.08 8.77
C SER A 250 -36.65 7.83 8.23
N ILE A 251 -35.98 6.66 8.28
CA ILE A 251 -36.59 5.38 7.92
C ILE A 251 -37.75 5.05 8.86
N LEU A 252 -37.56 5.21 10.17
CA LEU A 252 -38.62 4.97 11.16
C LEU A 252 -39.78 5.95 11.00
N MET A 253 -39.49 7.23 10.73
CA MET A 253 -40.52 8.24 10.49
C MET A 253 -41.33 7.92 9.23
N LEU A 254 -40.68 7.50 8.15
CA LEU A 254 -41.36 7.10 6.92
C LEU A 254 -42.24 5.86 7.13
N ALA A 255 -41.74 4.86 7.87
CA ALA A 255 -42.52 3.68 8.23
C ALA A 255 -43.74 4.03 9.09
N ALA A 256 -43.56 4.87 10.11
CA ALA A 256 -44.64 5.35 10.97
C ALA A 256 -45.68 6.17 10.19
N MET A 257 -45.24 7.02 9.25
CA MET A 257 -46.13 7.78 8.38
C MET A 257 -46.93 6.86 7.45
N GLY A 258 -46.29 5.85 6.86
CA GLY A 258 -46.98 4.85 6.04
C GLY A 258 -48.07 4.11 6.82
N LEU A 259 -47.75 3.69 8.05
CA LEU A 259 -48.71 3.04 8.96
C LEU A 259 -49.84 3.99 9.38
N ALA A 260 -49.54 5.26 9.64
CA ALA A 260 -50.53 6.27 9.99
C ALA A 260 -51.51 6.51 8.84
N VAL A 261 -51.04 6.54 7.59
CA VAL A 261 -51.89 6.69 6.41
C VAL A 261 -52.79 5.47 6.23
N THR A 262 -52.26 4.25 6.34
CA THR A 262 -53.08 3.03 6.16
C THR A 262 -54.16 2.89 7.23
N PHE A 263 -53.84 3.15 8.51
CA PHE A 263 -54.86 3.13 9.57
C PHE A 263 -55.83 4.30 9.47
N GLY A 264 -55.37 5.49 9.09
CA GLY A 264 -56.21 6.66 8.89
C GLY A 264 -57.26 6.45 7.80
N LEU A 265 -56.89 5.82 6.68
CA LEU A 265 -57.80 5.53 5.57
C LEU A 265 -58.82 4.42 5.90
N LEU A 266 -58.48 3.47 6.77
CA LEU A 266 -59.40 2.41 7.19
C LEU A 266 -60.45 2.88 8.21
N GLY A 267 -60.37 4.13 8.70
CA GLY A 267 -61.32 4.69 9.66
C GLY A 267 -61.29 4.02 11.04
N VAL A 268 -60.30 3.17 11.31
CA VAL A 268 -60.11 2.53 12.62
C VAL A 268 -59.45 3.56 13.54
N ILE A 269 -60.20 4.09 14.50
CA ILE A 269 -59.63 4.96 15.54
C ILE A 269 -58.69 4.08 16.37
N ASN A 270 -57.40 4.38 16.34
CA ASN A 270 -56.39 3.65 17.10
C ASN A 270 -56.50 3.95 18.60
N MET A 271 -57.51 3.38 19.26
CA MET A 271 -57.73 3.50 20.72
C MET A 271 -57.18 2.31 21.51
N ALA A 272 -56.81 1.19 20.86
CA ALA A 272 -56.24 0.03 21.55
C ALA A 272 -54.73 0.19 21.87
N HIS A 273 -54.01 1.07 21.17
CA HIS A 273 -52.56 1.20 21.34
C HIS A 273 -52.15 2.09 22.53
N GLY A 274 -52.99 3.07 22.91
CA GLY A 274 -52.71 3.97 24.04
C GLY A 274 -52.69 3.26 25.39
N GLU A 275 -53.57 2.27 25.60
CA GLU A 275 -53.63 1.48 26.84
C GLU A 275 -52.55 0.38 26.89
N MET A 276 -52.08 -0.13 25.74
CA MET A 276 -51.09 -1.22 25.69
C MET A 276 -49.64 -0.73 25.81
N ILE A 277 -49.33 0.50 25.37
CA ILE A 277 -48.03 1.15 25.65
C ILE A 277 -47.85 1.41 27.16
N MET A 278 -48.93 1.73 27.88
CA MET A 278 -48.90 1.94 29.33
C MET A 278 -48.59 0.67 30.13
N ILE A 279 -48.88 -0.53 29.60
CA ILE A 279 -48.56 -1.81 30.26
C ILE A 279 -47.10 -2.25 29.98
N GLY A 280 -46.49 -1.83 28.87
CA GLY A 280 -45.11 -2.19 28.50
C GLY A 280 -44.01 -1.27 29.05
N ALA A 281 -44.37 -0.22 29.79
CA ALA A 281 -43.45 0.74 30.42
C ALA A 281 -43.16 0.43 31.91
N TYR A 282 -43.47 -0.79 32.35
CA TYR A 282 -43.05 -1.36 33.64
C TYR A 282 -42.11 -2.53 33.37
#